data_AF-A0AA43W4N8-F1
#
_entry.id   AF-A0AA43W4N8-F1
#
_cell.length_a   1.000
_cell.length_b   1.000
_cell.length_c   1.000
_cell.angle_alpha   90.00
_cell.angle_beta   90.00
_cell.angle_gamma   90.00
#
_symmetry.space_group_name_H-M   'P 1'
#
loop_
_entity.id
_entity.type
_entity.pdbx_description
1 polymer ?
#
loop_
_entity_poly.entity_id
_entity_poly.type
_entity_poly.pdbx_seq_one_letter_code
_entity_poly.pdbx_strand_id
1 'polypeptide(L)'
;MKQYKTLIIYAISNDQSKKSLEEELEKYGLERVGTQDIFVLPLEEYRTKVQAFKAYLRAYSRKHLDSQDTVLFVESRMNEERTLTTMLQTNLMSEEE
;
A
#
# COMPACT_ATOMS: atom_id res chain seq x y z
N MET A 1 -0.22 20.85 5.73
CA MET A 1 0.21 19.47 6.08
C MET A 1 -0.28 18.54 4.99
N LYS A 2 0.60 17.66 4.51
CA LYS A 2 0.23 16.63 3.54
C LYS A 2 -0.69 15.60 4.21
N GLN A 3 -1.77 15.22 3.54
CA GLN A 3 -2.73 14.23 4.05
C GLN A 3 -2.50 12.91 3.33
N TYR A 4 -2.55 11.82 4.10
CA TYR A 4 -2.39 10.46 3.60
C TYR A 4 -3.68 9.70 3.82
N LYS A 5 -4.05 8.88 2.84
CA LYS A 5 -5.31 8.12 2.89
C LYS A 5 -5.08 6.63 3.09
N THR A 6 -3.98 6.14 2.55
CA THR A 6 -3.59 4.74 2.57
C THR A 6 -2.19 4.57 3.13
N LEU A 7 -2.01 3.46 3.85
CA LEU A 7 -0.73 2.91 4.25
C LEU A 7 -0.51 1.58 3.53
N ILE A 8 0.71 1.32 3.09
CA ILE A 8 1.15 0.01 2.62
C ILE A 8 2.18 -0.51 3.61
N ILE A 9 1.89 -1.68 4.19
CA ILE A 9 2.78 -2.38 5.12
C ILE A 9 3.20 -3.67 4.43
N TYR A 10 4.50 -3.97 4.43
CA TYR A 10 5.00 -5.19 3.82
C TYR A 10 6.06 -5.87 4.66
N ALA A 11 6.20 -7.18 4.44
CA ALA A 11 7.26 -8.01 4.97
C ALA A 11 7.71 -8.92 3.83
N ILE A 12 8.87 -8.63 3.24
CA ILE A 12 9.42 -9.31 2.08
C ILE A 12 10.76 -9.93 2.46
N SER A 13 10.91 -11.24 2.25
CA SER A 13 12.08 -11.99 2.68
C SER A 13 13.29 -11.78 1.76
N ASN A 14 13.04 -11.53 0.47
CA ASN A 14 14.08 -11.33 -0.53
C ASN A 14 14.38 -9.83 -0.73
N ASP A 15 15.62 -9.40 -0.48
CA ASP A 15 16.03 -7.99 -0.59
C ASP A 15 15.85 -7.40 -2.00
N GLN A 16 16.06 -8.20 -3.05
CA GLN A 16 15.89 -7.74 -4.42
C GLN A 16 14.41 -7.54 -4.76
N SER A 17 13.54 -8.48 -4.38
CA SER A 17 12.09 -8.34 -4.54
C SER A 17 11.55 -7.18 -3.72
N LYS A 18 12.06 -6.99 -2.49
CA LYS A 18 11.74 -5.86 -1.62
C LYS A 18 12.05 -4.54 -2.32
N LYS A 19 13.28 -4.38 -2.80
CA LYS A 19 13.71 -3.17 -3.52
C LYS A 19 12.86 -2.92 -4.76
N SER A 20 12.57 -3.95 -5.54
CA SER A 20 11.73 -3.82 -6.74
C SER A 20 10.28 -3.44 -6.43
N LEU A 21 9.70 -3.96 -5.34
CA LEU A 21 8.38 -3.53 -4.86
C LEU A 21 8.40 -2.05 -4.48
N GLU A 22 9.39 -1.62 -3.70
CA GLU A 22 9.54 -0.24 -3.25
C GLU A 22 9.68 0.74 -4.42
N GLU A 23 10.45 0.39 -5.46
CA GLU A 23 10.56 1.17 -6.69
C GLU A 23 9.22 1.31 -7.42
N GLU A 24 8.38 0.28 -7.43
CA GLU A 24 7.02 0.39 -7.96
C GLU A 24 6.15 1.31 -7.10
N LEU A 25 6.22 1.22 -5.77
CA LEU A 25 5.47 2.11 -4.88
C LEU A 25 5.84 3.59 -5.13
N GLU A 26 7.13 3.89 -5.27
CA GLU A 26 7.62 5.24 -5.58
C GLU A 26 7.15 5.75 -6.95
N LYS A 27 7.19 4.90 -7.99
CA LYS A 27 6.68 5.25 -9.34
C LYS A 27 5.21 5.63 -9.33
N TYR A 28 4.42 5.02 -8.44
CA TYR A 28 3.00 5.32 -8.27
C TYR A 28 2.71 6.47 -7.29
N GLY A 29 3.75 7.18 -6.83
CA GLY A 29 3.62 8.38 -6.02
C GLY A 29 3.43 8.12 -4.53
N LEU A 30 3.73 6.91 -4.06
CA LEU A 30 3.79 6.62 -2.64
C LEU A 30 5.11 7.12 -2.06
N GLU A 31 5.07 7.49 -0.79
CA GLU A 31 6.22 8.02 -0.08
C GLU A 31 6.60 7.07 1.05
N ARG A 32 7.89 6.80 1.21
CA ARG A 32 8.39 6.05 2.36
C ARG A 32 8.21 6.87 3.65
N VAL A 33 7.77 6.22 4.73
CA VAL A 33 7.70 6.83 6.05
C VAL A 33 8.79 6.27 6.96
N GLY A 34 9.81 7.07 7.23
CA GLY A 34 10.91 6.70 8.11
C GLY A 34 11.74 5.53 7.57
N THR A 35 12.22 4.67 8.48
CA THR A 35 13.04 3.50 8.14
C THR A 35 12.25 2.19 8.17
N GLN A 36 10.93 2.25 8.36
CA GLN A 36 10.06 1.09 8.43
C GLN A 36 9.67 0.64 7.02
N ASP A 37 9.19 -0.61 6.92
CA ASP A 37 8.65 -1.21 5.70
C ASP A 37 7.21 -0.71 5.43
N ILE A 38 7.12 0.62 5.37
CA ILE A 38 5.87 1.38 5.32
C ILE A 38 5.97 2.46 4.24
N PHE A 39 4.97 2.45 3.36
CA PHE A 39 4.73 3.51 2.38
C PHE A 39 3.36 4.13 2.59
N VAL A 40 3.21 5.41 2.26
CA VAL A 40 1.93 6.13 2.33
C VAL A 40 1.54 6.66 0.96
N LEU A 41 0.24 6.58 0.63
CA LEU A 41 -0.31 7.22 -0.55
C LEU A 41 -0.93 8.58 -0.17
N PRO A 42 -0.44 9.70 -0.74
CA PRO A 42 -1.05 11.00 -0.55
C PRO A 42 -2.52 11.02 -0.97
N LEU A 43 -3.36 11.81 -0.28
CA LEU A 43 -4.79 11.89 -0.54
C LEU A 43 -5.13 12.31 -1.98
N GLU A 44 -4.30 13.17 -2.58
CA GLU A 44 -4.47 13.64 -3.96
C GLU A 44 -4.31 12.50 -4.97
N GLU A 45 -3.26 11.68 -4.80
CA GLU A 45 -3.02 10.49 -5.62
C GLU A 45 -4.10 9.43 -5.39
N TYR A 46 -4.49 9.21 -4.13
CA TYR A 46 -5.55 8.26 -3.76
C TYR A 46 -6.86 8.56 -4.50
N ARG A 47 -7.29 9.83 -4.52
CA ARG A 47 -8.57 10.25 -5.11
C ARG A 47 -8.70 9.90 -6.59
N THR A 48 -7.59 9.78 -7.30
CA THR A 48 -7.58 9.60 -8.76
C THR A 48 -7.20 8.18 -9.19
N LYS A 49 -6.37 7.48 -8.42
CA LYS A 49 -5.70 6.26 -8.89
C LYS A 49 -5.92 5.02 -8.03
N VAL A 50 -6.52 5.14 -6.83
CA VAL A 50 -6.49 4.07 -5.81
C VAL A 50 -6.95 2.70 -6.33
N GLN A 51 -8.06 2.63 -7.06
CA GLN A 51 -8.62 1.33 -7.49
C GLN A 51 -7.72 0.64 -8.52
N ALA A 52 -7.29 1.37 -9.55
CA ALA A 52 -6.38 0.86 -10.56
C ALA A 52 -5.02 0.50 -9.98
N PHE A 53 -4.51 1.33 -9.07
CA PHE A 53 -3.25 1.07 -8.38
C PHE A 53 -3.33 -0.15 -7.46
N LYS A 54 -4.39 -0.29 -6.66
CA LYS A 54 -4.60 -1.45 -5.77
C LYS A 54 -4.70 -2.76 -6.59
N ALA A 55 -5.39 -2.74 -7.72
CA ALA A 55 -5.48 -3.88 -8.63
C ALA A 55 -4.12 -4.22 -9.27
N TYR A 56 -3.38 -3.21 -9.74
CA TYR A 56 -2.04 -3.38 -10.27
C TYR A 56 -1.10 -3.99 -9.22
N LEU A 57 -1.07 -3.40 -8.01
CA LEU A 57 -0.17 -3.84 -6.96
C LEU A 57 -0.49 -5.26 -6.50
N ARG A 58 -1.77 -5.65 -6.46
CA ARG A 58 -2.20 -7.04 -6.24
C ARG A 58 -1.62 -7.98 -7.29
N ALA A 59 -1.77 -7.64 -8.58
CA ALA A 59 -1.24 -8.46 -9.67
C ALA A 59 0.30 -8.55 -9.65
N TYR A 60 0.97 -7.44 -9.39
CA TYR A 60 2.42 -7.39 -9.24
C TYR A 60 2.88 -8.27 -8.08
N SER A 61 2.29 -8.08 -6.90
CA SER A 61 2.67 -8.78 -5.66
C SER A 61 2.58 -10.29 -5.85
N ARG A 62 1.46 -10.79 -6.38
CA ARG A 62 1.28 -12.23 -6.65
C ARG A 62 2.23 -12.80 -7.70
N LYS A 63 2.72 -11.97 -8.63
CA LYS A 63 3.63 -12.40 -9.70
C LYS A 63 5.09 -12.39 -9.27
N HIS A 64 5.46 -11.50 -8.36
CA HIS A 64 6.87 -11.16 -8.09
C HIS A 64 7.33 -11.48 -6.66
N LEU A 65 6.40 -11.77 -5.75
CA LEU A 65 6.71 -12.03 -4.34
C LEU A 65 6.45 -13.49 -3.98
N ASP A 66 7.10 -13.95 -2.91
CA ASP A 66 6.88 -15.29 -2.40
C ASP A 66 5.51 -15.40 -1.72
N SER A 67 4.92 -16.60 -1.71
CA SER A 67 3.69 -16.90 -0.99
C SER A 67 3.74 -16.59 0.53
N GLN A 68 4.94 -16.60 1.12
CA GLN A 68 5.17 -16.27 2.54
C GLN A 68 5.35 -14.77 2.77
N ASP A 69 5.60 -14.01 1.71
CA ASP A 69 5.69 -12.55 1.81
C ASP A 69 4.32 -11.95 2.07
N THR A 70 4.28 -10.76 2.68
CA THR A 70 3.04 -10.07 3.01
C THR A 70 3.05 -8.66 2.46
N VAL A 71 1.95 -8.25 1.84
CA VAL A 71 1.69 -6.86 1.42
C VAL A 71 0.26 -6.50 1.81
N LEU A 72 0.12 -5.58 2.75
CA LEU A 72 -1.16 -5.08 3.25
C LEU A 72 -1.42 -3.68 2.74
N PHE A 73 -2.60 -3.50 2.14
CA PHE A 73 -3.13 -2.20 1.75
C PHE A 73 -4.15 -1.75 2.78
N VAL A 74 -3.83 -0.73 3.55
CA VAL A 74 -4.66 -0.24 4.66
C VAL A 74 -5.24 1.12 4.32
N GLU A 75 -6.57 1.22 4.32
CA GLU A 75 -7.30 2.44 4.00
C GLU A 75 -7.96 3.02 5.25
N SER A 76 -7.66 4.28 5.55
CA SER A 76 -8.31 4.99 6.66
C SER A 76 -9.66 5.57 6.21
N ARG A 77 -10.69 5.38 7.03
CA ARG A 77 -11.96 6.11 6.91
C ARG A 77 -12.06 7.10 8.06
N MET A 78 -12.43 8.33 7.72
CA MET A 78 -12.60 9.42 8.68
C MET A 78 -14.02 9.96 8.56
N ASN A 79 -14.59 10.42 9.67
CA ASN A 79 -15.84 11.18 9.66
C ASN A 79 -15.59 12.64 9.22
N GLU A 80 -16.65 13.45 9.16
CA GLU A 80 -16.59 14.87 8.77
C GLU A 80 -15.70 15.70 9.72
N GLU A 81 -15.62 15.29 10.99
CA GLU A 81 -14.77 15.90 12.02
C GLU A 81 -13.28 15.48 11.90
N ARG A 82 -12.93 14.68 10.88
CA ARG A 82 -11.57 14.13 10.65
C ARG A 82 -11.07 13.20 11.76
N THR A 83 -11.99 12.56 12.47
CA THR A 83 -11.69 11.48 13.41
C THR A 83 -11.63 10.17 12.64
N LEU A 84 -10.58 9.38 12.85
CA LEU A 84 -10.48 8.03 12.30
C LEU A 84 -11.61 7.17 12.87
N THR A 85 -12.46 6.62 12.00
CA THR A 85 -13.58 5.77 12.41
C THR A 85 -13.31 4.29 12.15
N THR A 86 -12.57 3.97 11.08
CA THR A 86 -12.17 2.59 10.79
C THR A 86 -10.94 2.53 9.90
N MET A 87 -10.23 1.40 9.94
CA MET A 87 -9.18 1.04 8.99
C MET A 87 -9.60 -0.23 8.26
N LEU A 88 -9.63 -0.17 6.93
CA LEU A 88 -9.87 -1.33 6.08
C LEU A 88 -8.54 -1.89 5.60
N GLN A 89 -8.27 -3.14 5.95
CA GLN A 89 -7.07 -3.84 5.51
C GLN A 89 -7.43 -4.81 4.38
N THR A 90 -6.66 -4.77 3.30
CA THR A 90 -6.71 -5.76 2.22
C THR A 90 -5.35 -6.43 2.10
N ASN A 91 -5.31 -7.76 2.24
CA ASN A 91 -4.12 -8.53 1.94
C ASN A 91 -4.00 -8.68 0.42
N LEU A 92 -2.97 -8.08 -0.18
CA LEU A 92 -2.77 -8.12 -1.64
C LEU A 92 -2.22 -9.47 -2.12
N MET A 93 -1.75 -10.31 -1.21
CA MET A 93 -1.30 -11.68 -1.49
C MET A 93 -2.45 -12.70 -1.48
N SER A 94 -3.56 -12.40 -0.81
CA SER A 94 -4.75 -13.28 -0.73
C SER A 94 -5.49 -13.32 -2.06
N GLU A 95 -6.04 -14.48 -2.45
CA GLU A 95 -6.97 -14.61 -3.58
C GLU A 95 -8.38 -14.03 -3.29
N GLU A 96 -8.76 -13.98 -2.01
CA GLU A 96 -10.05 -13.49 -1.52
C GLU A 96 -10.05 -11.95 -1.35
N GLU A 97 -11.21 -11.32 -1.60
CA GLU A 97 -11.44 -9.87 -1.43
C GLU A 97 -12.09 -9.50 -0.09
#